data_AF-A0A952QS24-F1
#
_entry.id   AF-A0A952QS24-F1
#
_cell.length_a   1.000
_cell.length_b   1.000
_cell.length_c   1.000
_cell.angle_alpha   90.00
_cell.angle_beta   90.00
_cell.angle_gamma   90.00
#
_symmetry.space_group_name_H-M   'P 1'
#
loop_
_entity.id
_entity.type
_entity.pdbx_description
1 polymer ?
#
loop_
_entity_poly.entity_id
_entity_poly.type
_entity_poly.pdbx_seq_one_letter_code
_entity_poly.pdbx_strand_id
1 'polypeptide(L)'
;MDSEWPYRKTMTDKPSDAKRVAPGTYAQAARFGACVVVVTGCALLSGCVAQQADLKQTERELQRRIKQQTEEQAQNRARQNQEIVSLREQDIPSLRGDVDKALHRAQSLDARQDDLLAKVASQESKFERRIGEAEKRSAEEGKRLGWVEKQLVDQDAMLKGERDRNRAELAAVTARLDQINSHIEAIQKNVLDAMQKTTTGLAQKVDSRLDEQQKLLHGLETRSQNVAQLDAQNKVLGDQVGKFNQALVDFKQALGSLGERVVQQDQTVKHLAATLEQDTVALSKRTDALAGKMEADNKVTADHFNEVNRSVASVAKALENAGGKFVSREDDHERRLDDTTRELTHVQAQIQTLDKNLENQHAFLKQVEQHLVALRASATQRSEPAPAVAEAAPLPQAIPAPVPPPAPAQTQDFASSSALTPRAENRSAALVADRESYERTLTRFKDGDLDGARQGFAEFLVQHPHSDLAPNARFWLGESYYGKKDYSRAIDAYDQVQLNHPASEKVPAALLKKGYAYLALKDRKKAASALKQVIDLYPRSPEANKAMDKLNQLKESH
;
A
#
# COMPACT_ATOMS: atom_id res chain seq x y z
N MET A 1 -56.77 -63.59 47.47
CA MET A 1 -55.81 -64.70 47.31
C MET A 1 -54.70 -64.46 48.32
N ASP A 2 -54.62 -65.21 49.42
CA ASP A 2 -55.46 -66.36 49.84
C ASP A 2 -55.70 -66.35 51.36
N SER A 3 -56.32 -67.43 51.85
CA SER A 3 -56.31 -68.01 53.21
C SER A 3 -55.59 -67.29 54.36
N GLU A 4 -55.99 -67.40 55.64
CA GLU A 4 -57.07 -68.06 56.39
C GLU A 4 -56.80 -67.66 57.85
N TRP A 5 -57.79 -67.40 58.70
CA TRP A 5 -57.59 -67.51 60.17
C TRP A 5 -58.86 -68.04 60.84
N PRO A 6 -58.79 -69.07 61.72
CA PRO A 6 -59.97 -69.89 61.98
C PRO A 6 -60.67 -69.66 63.33
N TYR A 7 -61.91 -70.14 63.31
CA TYR A 7 -62.67 -70.73 64.41
C TYR A 7 -63.51 -69.87 65.36
N ARG A 8 -64.62 -70.51 65.75
CA ARG A 8 -65.84 -70.01 66.42
C ARG A 8 -66.07 -70.86 67.67
N LYS A 9 -66.87 -70.33 68.61
CA LYS A 9 -67.61 -70.99 69.73
C LYS A 9 -67.08 -70.55 71.11
N THR A 10 -67.89 -70.41 72.17
CA THR A 10 -69.37 -70.36 72.32
C THR A 10 -69.67 -69.79 73.70
N MET A 11 -70.71 -68.96 73.83
CA MET A 11 -71.77 -69.13 74.83
C MET A 11 -72.84 -68.04 74.68
N THR A 12 -74.06 -68.47 74.40
CA THR A 12 -75.27 -67.65 74.49
C THR A 12 -76.34 -68.50 75.14
N ASP A 13 -76.84 -68.08 76.30
CA ASP A 13 -78.24 -68.28 76.64
C ASP A 13 -78.70 -67.19 77.62
N LYS A 14 -79.99 -66.84 77.56
CA LYS A 14 -80.59 -65.76 78.36
C LYS A 14 -81.48 -66.32 79.48
N PRO A 15 -81.58 -65.64 80.64
CA PRO A 15 -82.59 -65.95 81.65
C PRO A 15 -83.91 -65.20 81.40
N SER A 16 -85.02 -65.94 81.37
CA SER A 16 -86.42 -65.46 81.41
C SER A 16 -87.34 -66.70 81.52
N ASP A 17 -88.40 -66.78 82.31
CA ASP A 17 -88.99 -65.82 83.26
C ASP A 17 -89.91 -66.58 84.27
N ALA A 18 -90.75 -65.84 85.00
CA ALA A 18 -91.98 -66.22 85.72
C ALA A 18 -91.90 -66.39 87.26
N LYS A 19 -92.58 -65.46 87.95
CA LYS A 19 -92.97 -65.56 89.37
C LYS A 19 -94.25 -66.41 89.54
N ARG A 20 -94.36 -67.12 90.66
CA ARG A 20 -95.64 -67.32 91.38
C ARG A 20 -95.36 -67.35 92.89
N VAL A 21 -96.19 -66.66 93.69
CA VAL A 21 -96.03 -66.56 95.15
C VAL A 21 -97.40 -66.63 95.81
N ALA A 22 -97.54 -67.55 96.77
CA ALA A 22 -98.62 -67.63 97.77
C ALA A 22 -100.06 -67.83 97.18
N PRO A 23 -101.15 -67.89 97.97
CA PRO A 23 -101.34 -67.40 99.35
C PRO A 23 -100.82 -68.34 100.44
N GLY A 24 -100.73 -67.84 101.67
CA GLY A 24 -100.51 -68.63 102.88
C GLY A 24 -101.63 -68.41 103.90
N THR A 25 -101.81 -69.38 104.81
CA THR A 25 -102.81 -69.32 105.89
C THR A 25 -102.19 -69.79 107.21
N TYR A 26 -101.73 -68.86 108.04
CA TYR A 26 -101.45 -69.11 109.45
C TYR A 26 -102.62 -68.55 110.27
N ALA A 27 -103.39 -69.41 110.92
CA ALA A 27 -104.44 -69.01 111.86
C ALA A 27 -103.84 -68.88 113.28
N GLN A 28 -104.27 -67.86 114.02
CA GLN A 28 -103.80 -67.63 115.39
C GLN A 28 -104.47 -68.55 116.42
N ALA A 29 -103.80 -68.70 117.57
CA ALA A 29 -104.22 -69.55 118.67
C ALA A 29 -105.23 -68.88 119.63
N ALA A 30 -105.71 -69.70 120.58
CA ALA A 30 -106.33 -69.36 121.86
C ALA A 30 -107.78 -68.83 121.89
N ARG A 31 -108.65 -69.62 122.54
CA ARG A 31 -109.71 -69.13 123.44
C ARG A 31 -109.71 -69.99 124.72
N PHE A 32 -109.96 -69.37 125.87
CA PHE A 32 -110.13 -70.05 127.16
C PHE A 32 -111.53 -70.69 127.28
N GLY A 33 -111.68 -71.70 128.15
CA GLY A 33 -112.94 -72.45 128.37
C GLY A 33 -113.71 -72.06 129.64
N ALA A 34 -114.73 -72.86 130.01
CA ALA A 34 -115.56 -72.69 131.22
C ALA A 34 -116.30 -74.00 131.62
N CYS A 35 -116.75 -74.08 132.89
CA CYS A 35 -117.67 -75.08 133.50
C CYS A 35 -117.17 -76.54 133.54
N VAL A 36 -117.12 -77.29 134.66
CA VAL A 36 -117.65 -77.21 136.06
C VAL A 36 -119.14 -77.48 136.26
N VAL A 37 -119.48 -78.75 136.59
CA VAL A 37 -120.47 -79.26 137.57
C VAL A 37 -119.93 -80.66 137.99
N VAL A 38 -119.84 -81.11 139.26
CA VAL A 38 -120.89 -81.79 140.08
C VAL A 38 -120.32 -82.09 141.50
N VAL A 39 -121.05 -81.67 142.55
CA VAL A 39 -121.37 -82.32 143.87
C VAL A 39 -120.26 -83.19 144.56
N THR A 40 -119.88 -83.07 145.85
CA THR A 40 -120.56 -82.81 147.17
C THR A 40 -119.51 -82.28 148.19
N GLY A 41 -119.80 -81.71 149.39
CA GLY A 41 -121.05 -81.35 150.06
C GLY A 41 -120.84 -80.80 151.51
N CYS A 42 -121.88 -80.15 152.06
CA CYS A 42 -122.18 -79.90 153.49
C CYS A 42 -121.20 -79.16 154.46
N ALA A 43 -121.51 -77.86 154.71
CA ALA A 43 -121.59 -77.20 156.05
C ALA A 43 -120.27 -76.96 156.87
N LEU A 44 -120.15 -76.04 157.86
CA LEU A 44 -121.07 -75.06 158.48
C LEU A 44 -120.45 -73.65 158.64
N LEU A 45 -121.23 -72.64 158.25
CA LEU A 45 -121.44 -71.31 158.86
C LEU A 45 -120.53 -70.81 160.02
N SER A 46 -119.76 -69.73 159.79
CA SER A 46 -119.64 -68.52 160.66
C SER A 46 -118.57 -67.51 160.15
N GLY A 47 -118.61 -67.13 158.86
CA GLY A 47 -117.54 -66.32 158.23
C GLY A 47 -118.01 -65.39 157.11
N CYS A 48 -119.18 -64.76 157.25
CA CYS A 48 -119.71 -63.85 156.23
C CYS A 48 -119.15 -62.41 156.32
N VAL A 49 -119.46 -61.62 155.30
CA VAL A 49 -119.27 -60.15 155.21
C VAL A 49 -117.84 -59.64 154.97
N ALA A 50 -116.84 -59.98 155.79
CA ALA A 50 -115.53 -59.31 155.71
C ALA A 50 -114.78 -59.52 154.38
N GLN A 51 -114.67 -60.78 153.94
CA GLN A 51 -113.76 -61.18 152.85
C GLN A 51 -114.31 -60.87 151.43
N GLN A 52 -115.53 -60.34 151.33
CA GLN A 52 -116.20 -60.04 150.06
C GLN A 52 -115.94 -58.61 149.55
N ALA A 53 -115.26 -57.76 150.35
CA ALA A 53 -114.86 -56.41 149.98
C ALA A 53 -113.54 -56.39 149.18
N ASP A 54 -112.47 -57.01 149.70
CA ASP A 54 -111.14 -57.00 149.06
C ASP A 54 -111.12 -57.67 147.69
N LEU A 55 -111.91 -58.75 147.50
CA LEU A 55 -112.08 -59.38 146.19
C LEU A 55 -112.67 -58.41 145.15
N LYS A 56 -113.62 -57.55 145.54
CA LYS A 56 -114.19 -56.53 144.65
C LYS A 56 -113.24 -55.35 144.44
N GLN A 57 -112.36 -55.03 145.39
CA GLN A 57 -111.37 -53.98 145.24
C GLN A 57 -110.22 -54.41 144.31
N THR A 58 -109.71 -55.64 144.50
CA THR A 58 -108.69 -56.24 143.63
C THR A 58 -109.21 -56.51 142.23
N GLU A 59 -110.46 -56.98 142.06
CA GLU A 59 -111.11 -57.09 140.75
C GLU A 59 -111.16 -55.73 140.03
N ARG A 60 -111.58 -54.66 140.70
CA ARG A 60 -111.62 -53.31 140.12
C ARG A 60 -110.24 -52.78 139.74
N GLU A 61 -109.20 -53.08 140.51
CA GLU A 61 -107.84 -52.67 140.15
C GLU A 61 -107.30 -53.49 138.97
N LEU A 62 -107.56 -54.79 138.94
CA LEU A 62 -107.19 -55.65 137.81
C LEU A 62 -107.90 -55.21 136.52
N GLN A 63 -109.20 -54.92 136.57
CA GLN A 63 -109.96 -54.37 135.46
C GLN A 63 -109.40 -53.00 135.00
N ARG A 64 -108.97 -52.12 135.92
CA ARG A 64 -108.29 -50.86 135.58
C ARG A 64 -106.96 -51.10 134.86
N ARG A 65 -106.12 -52.00 135.38
CA ARG A 65 -104.81 -52.34 134.77
C ARG A 65 -104.99 -52.97 133.38
N ILE A 66 -105.95 -53.89 133.22
CA ILE A 66 -106.30 -54.50 131.92
C ILE A 66 -106.81 -53.42 130.96
N LYS A 67 -107.70 -52.53 131.40
CA LYS A 67 -108.20 -51.42 130.58
C LYS A 67 -107.07 -50.48 130.15
N GLN A 68 -106.19 -50.09 131.07
CA GLN A 68 -105.04 -49.24 130.79
C GLN A 68 -104.05 -49.89 129.80
N GLN A 69 -103.69 -51.17 129.98
CA GLN A 69 -102.85 -51.88 129.02
C GLN A 69 -103.54 -52.07 127.66
N THR A 70 -104.86 -52.27 127.62
CA THR A 70 -105.63 -52.36 126.37
C THR A 70 -105.66 -51.02 125.64
N GLU A 71 -105.82 -49.91 126.38
CA GLU A 71 -105.79 -48.55 125.85
C GLU A 71 -104.38 -48.16 125.37
N GLU A 72 -103.32 -48.54 126.09
CA GLU A 72 -101.93 -48.34 125.67
C GLU A 72 -101.58 -49.17 124.43
N GLN A 73 -101.99 -50.44 124.37
CA GLN A 73 -101.84 -51.26 123.15
C GLN A 73 -102.67 -50.70 121.99
N ALA A 74 -103.87 -50.17 122.23
CA ALA A 74 -104.67 -49.53 121.21
C ALA A 74 -104.01 -48.23 120.69
N GLN A 75 -103.45 -47.41 121.58
CA GLN A 75 -102.70 -46.20 121.20
C GLN A 75 -101.42 -46.52 120.43
N ASN A 76 -100.66 -47.54 120.85
CA ASN A 76 -99.44 -47.95 120.14
C ASN A 76 -99.77 -48.57 118.77
N ARG A 77 -100.86 -49.36 118.65
CA ARG A 77 -101.37 -49.83 117.35
C ARG A 77 -101.89 -48.67 116.49
N ALA A 78 -102.52 -47.66 117.08
CA ALA A 78 -102.97 -46.48 116.35
C ALA A 78 -101.79 -45.67 115.80
N ARG A 79 -100.72 -45.47 116.59
CA ARG A 79 -99.47 -44.85 116.14
C ARG A 79 -98.80 -45.64 115.02
N GLN A 80 -98.65 -46.96 115.19
CA GLN A 80 -98.09 -47.83 114.15
C GLN A 80 -98.94 -47.81 112.87
N ASN A 81 -100.27 -47.80 112.98
CA ASN A 81 -101.14 -47.66 111.81
C ASN A 81 -101.01 -46.27 111.15
N GLN A 82 -100.87 -45.19 111.92
CA GLN A 82 -100.62 -43.85 111.37
C GLN A 82 -99.27 -43.76 110.65
N GLU A 83 -98.22 -44.35 111.21
CA GLU A 83 -96.87 -44.43 110.62
C GLU A 83 -96.85 -45.30 109.36
N ILE A 84 -97.55 -46.45 109.36
CA ILE A 84 -97.76 -47.29 108.17
C ILE A 84 -98.55 -46.53 107.09
N VAL A 85 -99.54 -45.71 107.48
CA VAL A 85 -100.31 -44.87 106.56
C VAL A 85 -99.45 -43.75 105.97
N SER A 86 -98.66 -43.01 106.76
CA SER A 86 -97.76 -41.97 106.21
C SER A 86 -96.70 -42.57 105.29
N LEU A 87 -96.08 -43.68 105.68
CA LEU A 87 -95.13 -44.40 104.83
C LEU A 87 -95.77 -44.85 103.50
N ARG A 88 -97.05 -45.28 103.53
CA ARG A 88 -97.76 -45.79 102.35
C ARG A 88 -98.32 -44.71 101.44
N GLU A 89 -98.80 -43.60 101.99
CA GLU A 89 -99.53 -42.55 101.26
C GLU A 89 -98.66 -41.33 100.91
N GLN A 90 -97.55 -41.13 101.63
CA GLN A 90 -96.63 -40.00 101.41
C GLN A 90 -95.23 -40.48 100.99
N ASP A 91 -94.55 -41.28 101.80
CA ASP A 91 -93.12 -41.54 101.59
C ASP A 91 -92.83 -42.51 100.43
N ILE A 92 -93.53 -43.65 100.35
CA ILE A 92 -93.39 -44.61 99.25
C ILE A 92 -93.76 -43.96 97.90
N PRO A 93 -94.86 -43.20 97.76
CA PRO A 93 -95.15 -42.45 96.54
C PRO A 93 -94.10 -41.39 96.20
N SER A 94 -93.55 -40.66 97.18
CA SER A 94 -92.48 -39.67 96.93
C SER A 94 -91.20 -40.35 96.45
N LEU A 95 -90.72 -41.37 97.16
CA LEU A 95 -89.53 -42.15 96.80
C LEU A 95 -89.68 -42.78 95.41
N ARG A 96 -90.87 -43.31 95.09
CA ARG A 96 -91.16 -43.83 93.75
C ARG A 96 -91.05 -42.73 92.69
N GLY A 97 -91.69 -41.59 92.92
CA GLY A 97 -91.62 -40.44 92.01
C GLY A 97 -90.20 -39.90 91.82
N ASP A 98 -89.35 -39.95 92.85
CA ASP A 98 -87.94 -39.56 92.74
C ASP A 98 -87.06 -40.61 92.04
N VAL A 99 -87.36 -41.91 92.20
CA VAL A 99 -86.76 -42.99 91.39
C VAL A 99 -87.17 -42.88 89.92
N ASP A 100 -88.44 -42.59 89.62
CA ASP A 100 -88.93 -42.39 88.25
C ASP A 100 -88.27 -41.14 87.60
N LYS A 101 -88.12 -40.04 88.35
CA LYS A 101 -87.32 -38.86 87.93
C LYS A 101 -85.86 -39.22 87.68
N ALA A 102 -85.24 -40.04 88.53
CA ALA A 102 -83.85 -40.48 88.37
C ALA A 102 -83.67 -41.39 87.15
N LEU A 103 -84.62 -42.30 86.90
CA LEU A 103 -84.64 -43.18 85.73
C LEU A 103 -84.78 -42.37 84.43
N HIS A 104 -85.70 -41.40 84.38
CA HIS A 104 -85.83 -40.51 83.22
C HIS A 104 -84.59 -39.63 83.03
N ARG A 105 -83.93 -39.17 84.10
CA ARG A 105 -82.64 -38.49 84.01
C ARG A 105 -81.57 -39.39 83.40
N ALA A 106 -81.44 -40.63 83.87
CA ALA A 106 -80.50 -41.61 83.32
C ALA A 106 -80.77 -41.88 81.82
N GLN A 107 -82.01 -42.16 81.43
CA GLN A 107 -82.43 -42.32 80.03
C GLN A 107 -82.10 -41.08 79.17
N SER A 108 -82.28 -39.87 79.72
CA SER A 108 -81.95 -38.62 79.02
C SER A 108 -80.45 -38.35 78.89
N LEU A 109 -79.61 -38.96 79.74
CA LEU A 109 -78.16 -38.92 79.62
C LEU A 109 -77.66 -39.97 78.64
N ASP A 110 -78.24 -41.17 78.66
CA ASP A 110 -77.97 -42.27 77.71
C ASP A 110 -78.25 -41.82 76.27
N ALA A 111 -79.44 -41.26 76.02
CA ALA A 111 -79.80 -40.69 74.71
C ALA A 111 -78.93 -39.49 74.27
N ARG A 112 -78.32 -38.75 75.21
CA ARG A 112 -77.32 -37.71 74.91
C ARG A 112 -75.95 -38.31 74.61
N GLN A 113 -75.59 -39.42 75.26
CA GLN A 113 -74.35 -40.14 74.98
C GLN A 113 -74.41 -40.75 73.58
N ASP A 114 -75.53 -41.36 73.18
CA ASP A 114 -75.75 -41.86 71.82
C ASP A 114 -75.70 -40.75 70.76
N ASP A 115 -76.34 -39.60 71.00
CA ASP A 115 -76.27 -38.42 70.11
C ASP A 115 -74.83 -37.88 69.98
N LEU A 116 -74.05 -37.86 71.07
CA LEU A 116 -72.64 -37.48 71.04
C LEU A 116 -71.78 -38.51 70.30
N LEU A 117 -71.98 -39.82 70.51
CA LEU A 117 -71.27 -40.89 69.80
C LEU A 117 -71.59 -40.85 68.30
N ALA A 118 -72.86 -40.67 67.92
CA ALA A 118 -73.27 -40.49 66.53
C ALA A 118 -72.64 -39.24 65.90
N LYS A 119 -72.49 -38.15 66.65
CA LYS A 119 -71.79 -36.93 66.20
C LYS A 119 -70.28 -37.17 66.03
N VAL A 120 -69.63 -37.89 66.94
CA VAL A 120 -68.21 -38.26 66.83
C VAL A 120 -67.98 -39.12 65.59
N ALA A 121 -68.71 -40.23 65.42
CA ALA A 121 -68.62 -41.09 64.23
C ALA A 121 -68.92 -40.33 62.92
N SER A 122 -69.86 -39.37 62.97
CA SER A 122 -70.16 -38.48 61.83
C SER A 122 -69.03 -37.50 61.52
N GLN A 123 -68.17 -37.13 62.47
CA GLN A 123 -66.97 -36.32 62.21
C GLN A 123 -65.80 -37.20 61.76
N GLU A 124 -65.58 -38.36 62.38
CA GLU A 124 -64.56 -39.34 61.99
C GLU A 124 -64.72 -39.72 60.51
N SER A 125 -65.93 -40.11 60.08
CA SER A 125 -66.22 -40.42 58.67
C SER A 125 -66.05 -39.22 57.71
N LYS A 126 -66.06 -37.98 58.21
CA LYS A 126 -65.71 -36.78 57.42
C LYS A 126 -64.20 -36.56 57.38
N PHE A 127 -63.48 -36.81 58.46
CA PHE A 127 -62.02 -36.75 58.49
C PHE A 127 -61.39 -37.84 57.61
N GLU A 128 -61.85 -39.08 57.69
CA GLU A 128 -61.41 -40.18 56.81
C GLU A 128 -61.59 -39.83 55.32
N ARG A 129 -62.76 -39.29 54.94
CA ARG A 129 -63.01 -38.82 53.57
C ARG A 129 -62.04 -37.71 53.15
N ARG A 130 -61.79 -36.73 54.02
CA ARG A 130 -60.84 -35.64 53.75
C ARG A 130 -59.39 -36.12 53.65
N ILE A 131 -59.01 -37.13 54.43
CA ILE A 131 -57.69 -37.78 54.35
C ILE A 131 -57.58 -38.53 53.01
N GLY A 132 -58.53 -39.41 52.67
CA GLY A 132 -58.52 -40.14 51.40
C GLY A 132 -58.62 -39.26 50.15
N GLU A 133 -59.24 -38.07 50.26
CA GLU A 133 -59.17 -37.03 49.22
C GLU A 133 -57.79 -36.37 49.14
N ALA A 134 -57.15 -36.07 50.27
CA ALA A 134 -55.81 -35.48 50.29
C ALA A 134 -54.75 -36.46 49.78
N GLU A 135 -54.83 -37.74 50.14
CA GLU A 135 -53.98 -38.82 49.63
C GLU A 135 -54.12 -38.98 48.12
N LYS A 136 -55.35 -38.94 47.57
CA LYS A 136 -55.59 -38.96 46.12
C LYS A 136 -54.95 -37.76 45.42
N ARG A 137 -55.15 -36.55 45.94
CA ARG A 137 -54.53 -35.32 45.39
C ARG A 137 -53.01 -35.42 45.45
N SER A 138 -52.43 -35.87 46.56
CA SER A 138 -50.98 -36.09 46.69
C SER A 138 -50.44 -37.14 45.71
N ALA A 139 -51.19 -38.22 45.45
CA ALA A 139 -50.81 -39.23 44.47
C ALA A 139 -50.96 -38.76 43.02
N GLU A 140 -51.91 -37.87 42.74
CA GLU A 140 -52.06 -37.20 41.44
C GLU A 140 -50.97 -36.14 41.21
N GLU A 141 -50.64 -35.34 42.24
CA GLU A 141 -49.54 -34.39 42.23
C GLU A 141 -48.19 -35.09 42.07
N GLY A 142 -47.95 -36.20 42.77
CA GLY A 142 -46.75 -37.03 42.57
C GLY A 142 -46.60 -37.56 41.14
N LYS A 143 -47.70 -38.01 40.50
CA LYS A 143 -47.71 -38.39 39.08
C LYS A 143 -47.41 -37.21 38.16
N ARG A 144 -47.95 -36.02 38.45
CA ARG A 144 -47.70 -34.80 37.67
C ARG A 144 -46.25 -34.33 37.82
N LEU A 145 -45.68 -34.39 39.02
CA LEU A 145 -44.27 -34.07 39.28
C LEU A 145 -43.34 -35.04 38.55
N GLY A 146 -43.56 -36.35 38.64
CA GLY A 146 -42.75 -37.34 37.90
C GLY A 146 -42.89 -37.22 36.38
N TRP A 147 -44.04 -36.77 35.86
CA TRP A 147 -44.20 -36.44 34.45
C TRP A 147 -43.40 -35.20 34.04
N VAL A 148 -43.44 -34.13 34.84
CA VAL A 148 -42.64 -32.91 34.61
C VAL A 148 -41.14 -33.19 34.70
N GLU A 149 -40.71 -33.95 35.72
CA GLU A 149 -39.32 -34.39 35.89
C GLU A 149 -38.83 -35.15 34.65
N LYS A 150 -39.62 -36.12 34.16
CA LYS A 150 -39.29 -36.82 32.92
C LYS A 150 -39.17 -35.87 31.73
N GLN A 151 -40.12 -34.94 31.55
CA GLN A 151 -40.07 -33.99 30.45
C GLN A 151 -38.85 -33.05 30.52
N LEU A 152 -38.39 -32.67 31.72
CA LEU A 152 -37.16 -31.91 31.90
C LEU A 152 -35.90 -32.73 31.55
N VAL A 153 -35.87 -34.02 31.90
CA VAL A 153 -34.79 -34.95 31.52
C VAL A 153 -34.77 -35.19 30.01
N ASP A 154 -35.92 -35.46 29.39
CA ASP A 154 -36.07 -35.58 27.94
C ASP A 154 -35.62 -34.29 27.23
N GLN A 155 -35.89 -33.12 27.82
CA GLN A 155 -35.50 -31.81 27.28
C GLN A 155 -33.99 -31.52 27.40
N ASP A 156 -33.32 -31.78 28.53
CA ASP A 156 -31.86 -31.62 28.59
C ASP A 156 -31.14 -32.61 27.67
N ALA A 157 -31.64 -33.84 27.54
CA ALA A 157 -31.12 -34.81 26.58
C ALA A 157 -31.21 -34.28 25.12
N MET A 158 -32.34 -33.68 24.74
CA MET A 158 -32.49 -33.01 23.44
C MET A 158 -31.53 -31.82 23.29
N LEU A 159 -31.47 -30.90 24.27
CA LEU A 159 -30.59 -29.73 24.25
C LEU A 159 -29.10 -30.12 24.28
N LYS A 160 -28.75 -31.27 24.86
CA LYS A 160 -27.41 -31.86 24.81
C LYS A 160 -27.09 -32.36 23.41
N GLY A 161 -28.01 -33.13 22.80
CA GLY A 161 -27.91 -33.57 21.41
C GLY A 161 -27.86 -32.42 20.39
N GLU A 162 -28.43 -31.25 20.70
CA GLU A 162 -28.26 -30.01 19.92
C GLU A 162 -26.90 -29.35 20.14
N ARG A 163 -26.46 -29.21 21.40
CA ARG A 163 -25.12 -28.68 21.73
C ARG A 163 -24.00 -29.50 21.06
N ASP A 164 -24.10 -30.82 21.08
CA ASP A 164 -23.10 -31.71 20.48
C ASP A 164 -23.14 -31.72 18.94
N ARG A 165 -24.33 -31.59 18.32
CA ARG A 165 -24.45 -31.33 16.87
C ARG A 165 -23.82 -30.00 16.48
N ASN A 166 -24.17 -28.92 17.18
CA ASN A 166 -23.63 -27.58 16.92
C ASN A 166 -22.10 -27.53 17.11
N ARG A 167 -21.56 -28.28 18.08
CA ARG A 167 -20.12 -28.46 18.29
C ARG A 167 -19.45 -29.20 17.11
N ALA A 168 -20.09 -30.25 16.59
CA ALA A 168 -19.58 -30.98 15.43
C ALA A 168 -19.64 -30.13 14.14
N GLU A 169 -20.72 -29.38 13.93
CA GLU A 169 -20.84 -28.43 12.82
C GLU A 169 -19.78 -27.31 12.91
N LEU A 170 -19.54 -26.76 14.11
CA LEU A 170 -18.50 -25.77 14.33
C LEU A 170 -17.10 -26.32 14.01
N ALA A 171 -16.79 -27.54 14.46
CA ALA A 171 -15.52 -28.20 14.13
C ALA A 171 -15.35 -28.44 12.62
N ALA A 172 -16.43 -28.82 11.92
CA ALA A 172 -16.43 -28.97 10.47
C ALA A 172 -16.31 -27.63 9.71
N VAL A 173 -16.78 -26.52 10.29
CA VAL A 173 -16.56 -25.16 9.76
C VAL A 173 -15.10 -24.74 9.96
N THR A 174 -14.50 -24.97 11.13
CA THR A 174 -13.08 -24.68 11.38
C THR A 174 -12.18 -25.43 10.42
N ALA A 175 -12.37 -26.75 10.25
CA ALA A 175 -11.57 -27.54 9.31
C ALA A 175 -11.68 -27.06 7.84
N ARG A 176 -12.83 -26.49 7.45
CA ARG A 176 -13.00 -25.84 6.13
C ARG A 176 -12.28 -24.51 6.03
N LEU A 177 -12.23 -23.72 7.11
CA LEU A 177 -11.45 -22.48 7.16
C LEU A 177 -9.94 -22.78 7.06
N ASP A 178 -9.46 -23.80 7.77
CA ASP A 178 -8.06 -24.25 7.68
C ASP A 178 -7.70 -24.72 6.26
N GLN A 179 -8.59 -25.48 5.61
CA GLN A 179 -8.43 -25.86 4.20
C GLN A 179 -8.42 -24.63 3.26
N ILE A 180 -9.30 -23.65 3.48
CA ILE A 180 -9.32 -22.41 2.68
C ILE A 180 -8.03 -21.61 2.87
N ASN A 181 -7.51 -21.51 4.09
CA ASN A 181 -6.24 -20.84 4.37
C ASN A 181 -5.07 -21.53 3.64
N SER A 182 -4.99 -22.87 3.71
CA SER A 182 -3.99 -23.64 2.97
C SER A 182 -4.10 -23.48 1.44
N HIS A 183 -5.33 -23.39 0.91
CA HIS A 183 -5.56 -23.09 -0.50
C HIS A 183 -5.11 -21.65 -0.86
N ILE A 184 -5.30 -20.67 0.01
CA ILE A 184 -4.84 -19.28 -0.18
C ILE A 184 -3.31 -19.23 -0.19
N GLU A 185 -2.63 -19.90 0.74
CA GLU A 185 -1.16 -20.00 0.77
C GLU A 185 -0.61 -20.66 -0.51
N ALA A 186 -1.24 -21.75 -0.97
CA ALA A 186 -0.88 -22.41 -2.21
C ALA A 186 -1.07 -21.51 -3.45
N ILE A 187 -2.17 -20.73 -3.50
CA ILE A 187 -2.41 -19.74 -4.56
C ILE A 187 -1.36 -18.62 -4.50
N GLN A 188 -1.07 -18.06 -3.32
CA GLN A 188 -0.04 -17.02 -3.14
C GLN A 188 1.33 -17.51 -3.61
N LYS A 189 1.74 -18.73 -3.23
CA LYS A 189 2.98 -19.34 -3.71
C LYS A 189 2.99 -19.52 -5.23
N ASN A 190 1.93 -20.08 -5.80
CA ASN A 190 1.84 -20.31 -7.25
C ASN A 190 1.89 -18.98 -8.04
N VAL A 191 1.27 -17.91 -7.52
CA VAL A 191 1.36 -16.56 -8.10
C VAL A 191 2.77 -15.99 -7.96
N LEU A 192 3.44 -16.16 -6.81
CA LEU A 192 4.82 -15.70 -6.60
C LEU A 192 5.80 -16.42 -7.56
N ASP A 193 5.73 -17.75 -7.63
CA ASP A 193 6.53 -18.59 -8.52
C ASP A 193 6.27 -18.21 -10.00
N ALA A 194 5.03 -17.93 -10.38
CA ALA A 194 4.67 -17.48 -11.72
C ALA A 194 5.25 -16.09 -12.02
N MET A 195 5.08 -15.12 -11.12
CA MET A 195 5.65 -13.77 -11.27
C MET A 195 7.18 -13.80 -11.37
N GLN A 196 7.86 -14.61 -10.55
CA GLN A 196 9.31 -14.78 -10.61
C GLN A 196 9.75 -15.40 -11.94
N LYS A 197 9.05 -16.41 -12.45
CA LYS A 197 9.31 -17.01 -13.77
C LYS A 197 9.05 -16.04 -14.93
N THR A 198 7.99 -15.23 -14.88
CA THR A 198 7.75 -14.21 -15.91
C THR A 198 8.74 -13.07 -15.83
N THR A 199 9.17 -12.66 -14.64
CA THR A 199 10.14 -11.57 -14.47
C THR A 199 11.54 -11.99 -14.92
N THR A 200 12.00 -13.19 -14.52
CA THR A 200 13.30 -13.72 -14.97
C THR A 200 13.29 -14.05 -16.46
N GLY A 201 12.22 -14.67 -16.97
CA GLY A 201 12.06 -14.95 -18.41
C GLY A 201 11.85 -13.70 -19.28
N LEU A 202 11.40 -12.58 -18.70
CA LEU A 202 11.38 -11.27 -19.37
C LEU A 202 12.75 -10.62 -19.35
N ALA A 203 13.44 -10.61 -18.19
CA ALA A 203 14.80 -10.09 -18.06
C ALA A 203 15.74 -10.77 -19.08
N GLN A 204 15.77 -12.10 -19.12
CA GLN A 204 16.58 -12.86 -20.09
C GLN A 204 16.30 -12.49 -21.56
N LYS A 205 15.04 -12.14 -21.90
CA LYS A 205 14.66 -11.69 -23.26
C LYS A 205 14.99 -10.22 -23.53
N VAL A 206 15.01 -9.38 -22.50
CA VAL A 206 15.49 -8.00 -22.59
C VAL A 206 17.00 -8.02 -22.76
N ASP A 207 17.72 -8.78 -21.93
CA ASP A 207 19.17 -8.97 -21.99
C ASP A 207 19.59 -9.53 -23.35
N SER A 208 18.96 -10.61 -23.84
CA SER A 208 19.31 -11.18 -25.16
C SER A 208 19.07 -10.20 -26.31
N ARG A 209 18.01 -9.37 -26.23
CA ARG A 209 17.77 -8.30 -27.21
C ARG A 209 18.74 -7.14 -27.06
N LEU A 210 19.17 -6.80 -25.85
CA LEU A 210 20.19 -5.78 -25.62
C LEU A 210 21.52 -6.23 -26.26
N ASP A 211 21.88 -7.50 -26.08
CA ASP A 211 23.04 -8.17 -26.67
C ASP A 211 22.99 -8.17 -28.21
N GLU A 212 21.83 -8.45 -28.80
CA GLU A 212 21.58 -8.31 -30.25
C GLU A 212 21.72 -6.86 -30.73
N GLN A 213 21.12 -5.89 -30.02
CA GLN A 213 21.21 -4.47 -30.37
C GLN A 213 22.64 -3.92 -30.23
N GLN A 214 23.41 -4.37 -29.22
CA GLN A 214 24.83 -4.02 -29.08
C GLN A 214 25.67 -4.57 -30.24
N LYS A 215 25.43 -5.81 -30.67
CA LYS A 215 26.10 -6.39 -31.86
C LYS A 215 25.73 -5.65 -33.14
N LEU A 216 24.47 -5.23 -33.29
CA LEU A 216 24.02 -4.40 -34.42
C LEU A 216 24.63 -3.00 -34.39
N LEU A 217 24.71 -2.35 -33.23
CA LEU A 217 25.37 -1.05 -33.04
C LEU A 217 26.85 -1.13 -33.38
N HIS A 218 27.58 -2.11 -32.87
CA HIS A 218 28.99 -2.32 -33.20
C HIS A 218 29.17 -2.60 -34.71
N GLY A 219 28.31 -3.43 -35.30
CA GLY A 219 28.29 -3.67 -36.75
C GLY A 219 27.83 -2.48 -37.60
N LEU A 220 27.27 -1.41 -37.01
CA LEU A 220 27.03 -0.11 -37.66
C LEU A 220 28.23 0.82 -37.47
N GLU A 221 28.88 0.80 -36.30
CA GLU A 221 30.10 1.54 -35.98
C GLU A 221 31.26 1.12 -36.90
N THR A 222 31.50 -0.19 -37.10
CA THR A 222 32.48 -0.68 -38.08
C THR A 222 32.15 -0.22 -39.50
N ARG A 223 30.85 -0.17 -39.87
CA ARG A 223 30.44 0.37 -41.18
C ARG A 223 30.66 1.88 -41.29
N SER A 224 30.47 2.62 -40.21
CA SER A 224 30.77 4.06 -40.15
C SER A 224 32.28 4.31 -40.31
N GLN A 225 33.12 3.50 -39.67
CA GLN A 225 34.58 3.56 -39.83
C GLN A 225 35.00 3.25 -41.28
N ASN A 226 34.41 2.23 -41.90
CA ASN A 226 34.64 1.91 -43.31
C ASN A 226 34.21 3.04 -44.26
N VAL A 227 33.08 3.72 -43.98
CA VAL A 227 32.63 4.89 -44.76
C VAL A 227 33.60 6.06 -44.59
N ALA A 228 34.08 6.35 -43.37
CA ALA A 228 35.09 7.39 -43.14
C ALA A 228 36.43 7.07 -43.84
N GLN A 229 36.82 5.80 -43.90
CA GLN A 229 38.00 5.37 -44.66
C GLN A 229 37.81 5.52 -46.18
N LEU A 230 36.62 5.20 -46.70
CA LEU A 230 36.29 5.44 -48.12
C LEU A 230 36.25 6.93 -48.46
N ASP A 231 35.74 7.78 -47.57
CA ASP A 231 35.73 9.24 -47.77
C ASP A 231 37.15 9.83 -47.75
N ALA A 232 38.02 9.34 -46.87
CA ALA A 232 39.45 9.67 -46.89
C ALA A 232 40.14 9.21 -48.20
N GLN A 233 39.79 8.03 -48.73
CA GLN A 233 40.28 7.57 -50.03
C GLN A 233 39.76 8.44 -51.18
N ASN A 234 38.48 8.80 -51.19
CA ASN A 234 37.88 9.70 -52.16
C ASN A 234 38.53 11.08 -52.13
N LYS A 235 38.87 11.60 -50.94
CA LYS A 235 39.63 12.85 -50.80
C LYS A 235 41.03 12.74 -51.40
N VAL A 236 41.77 11.67 -51.11
CA VAL A 236 43.10 11.45 -51.72
C VAL A 236 43.01 11.32 -53.24
N LEU A 237 41.96 10.67 -53.76
CA LEU A 237 41.69 10.59 -55.20
C LEU A 237 41.34 11.98 -55.78
N GLY A 238 40.55 12.78 -55.07
CA GLY A 238 40.26 14.18 -55.42
C GLY A 238 41.52 15.05 -55.48
N ASP A 239 42.40 14.93 -54.49
CA ASP A 239 43.71 15.62 -54.46
C ASP A 239 44.62 15.16 -55.60
N GLN A 240 44.57 13.88 -56.00
CA GLN A 240 45.29 13.35 -57.16
C GLN A 240 44.73 13.88 -58.48
N VAL A 241 43.40 13.91 -58.65
CA VAL A 241 42.72 14.48 -59.83
C VAL A 241 42.99 15.99 -59.91
N GLY A 242 43.01 16.71 -58.78
CA GLY A 242 43.39 18.11 -58.71
C GLY A 242 44.84 18.34 -59.18
N LYS A 243 45.79 17.55 -58.68
CA LYS A 243 47.20 17.59 -59.13
C LYS A 243 47.38 17.24 -60.60
N PHE A 244 46.62 16.26 -61.11
CA PHE A 244 46.64 15.88 -62.52
C PHE A 244 46.07 16.99 -63.42
N ASN A 245 44.96 17.61 -63.03
CA ASN A 245 44.39 18.76 -63.74
C ASN A 245 45.33 19.96 -63.72
N GLN A 246 46.02 20.23 -62.61
CA GLN A 246 47.05 21.26 -62.54
C GLN A 246 48.22 20.92 -63.50
N ALA A 247 48.72 19.69 -63.48
CA ALA A 247 49.78 19.26 -64.40
C ALA A 247 49.38 19.37 -65.88
N LEU A 248 48.10 19.17 -66.23
CA LEU A 248 47.57 19.43 -67.58
C LEU A 248 47.53 20.94 -67.93
N VAL A 249 47.21 21.80 -66.95
CA VAL A 249 47.28 23.26 -67.13
C VAL A 249 48.74 23.71 -67.31
N ASP A 250 49.65 23.22 -66.48
CA ASP A 250 51.08 23.53 -66.54
C ASP A 250 51.69 23.03 -67.86
N PHE A 251 51.32 21.82 -68.31
CA PHE A 251 51.71 21.28 -69.62
C PHE A 251 51.17 22.14 -70.78
N LYS A 252 49.93 22.61 -70.69
CA LYS A 252 49.35 23.54 -71.69
C LYS A 252 50.10 24.87 -71.73
N GLN A 253 50.49 25.43 -70.58
CA GLN A 253 51.33 26.63 -70.50
C GLN A 253 52.72 26.38 -71.08
N ALA A 254 53.33 25.23 -70.78
CA ALA A 254 54.62 24.82 -71.33
C ALA A 254 54.58 24.72 -72.87
N LEU A 255 53.53 24.13 -73.45
CA LEU A 255 53.30 24.11 -74.89
C LEU A 255 53.13 25.53 -75.48
N GLY A 256 52.44 26.43 -74.79
CA GLY A 256 52.36 27.85 -75.18
C GLY A 256 53.74 28.50 -75.26
N SER A 257 54.53 28.38 -74.19
CA SER A 257 55.90 28.91 -74.13
C SER A 257 56.86 28.27 -75.15
N LEU A 258 56.56 27.06 -75.61
CA LEU A 258 57.31 26.38 -76.67
C LEU A 258 56.94 26.96 -78.04
N GLY A 259 55.65 27.22 -78.29
CA GLY A 259 55.18 27.93 -79.49
C GLY A 259 55.79 29.33 -79.59
N GLU A 260 55.79 30.11 -78.51
CA GLU A 260 56.43 31.43 -78.46
C GLU A 260 57.94 31.35 -78.76
N ARG A 261 58.66 30.39 -78.18
CA ARG A 261 60.08 30.17 -78.45
C ARG A 261 60.36 29.75 -79.89
N VAL A 262 59.51 28.92 -80.50
CA VAL A 262 59.62 28.56 -81.92
C VAL A 262 59.39 29.77 -82.83
N VAL A 263 58.44 30.66 -82.50
CA VAL A 263 58.23 31.92 -83.24
C VAL A 263 59.42 32.88 -83.10
N GLN A 264 60.00 33.00 -81.89
CA GLN A 264 61.23 33.78 -81.70
C GLN A 264 62.44 33.17 -82.45
N GLN A 265 62.53 31.84 -82.52
CA GLN A 265 63.58 31.15 -83.25
C GLN A 265 63.43 31.34 -84.78
N ASP A 266 62.22 31.30 -85.32
CA ASP A 266 61.94 31.65 -86.72
C ASP A 266 62.29 33.13 -87.04
N GLN A 267 61.95 34.06 -86.15
CA GLN A 267 62.32 35.47 -86.30
C GLN A 267 63.84 35.70 -86.29
N THR A 268 64.58 35.05 -85.39
CA THR A 268 66.05 35.14 -85.34
C THR A 268 66.72 34.49 -86.55
N VAL A 269 66.22 33.36 -87.04
CA VAL A 269 66.70 32.74 -88.29
C VAL A 269 66.49 33.67 -89.49
N LYS A 270 65.32 34.34 -89.57
CA LYS A 270 65.03 35.34 -90.63
C LYS A 270 65.97 36.54 -90.57
N HIS A 271 66.28 37.05 -89.38
CA HIS A 271 67.29 38.10 -89.21
C HIS A 271 68.67 37.63 -89.65
N LEU A 272 69.09 36.41 -89.27
CA LEU A 272 70.41 35.88 -89.61
C LEU A 272 70.57 35.70 -91.14
N ALA A 273 69.51 35.26 -91.82
CA ALA A 273 69.49 35.15 -93.28
C ALA A 273 69.65 36.51 -93.98
N ALA A 274 68.95 37.56 -93.50
CA ALA A 274 69.10 38.90 -94.04
C ALA A 274 70.51 39.48 -93.83
N THR A 275 71.16 39.20 -92.69
CA THR A 275 72.56 39.57 -92.45
C THR A 275 73.50 38.85 -93.44
N LEU A 276 73.31 37.55 -93.66
CA LEU A 276 74.12 36.77 -94.61
C LEU A 276 73.97 37.24 -96.05
N GLU A 277 72.77 37.66 -96.46
CA GLU A 277 72.52 38.25 -97.79
C GLU A 277 73.29 39.58 -97.95
N GLN A 278 73.23 40.45 -96.93
CA GLN A 278 73.99 41.71 -96.89
C GLN A 278 75.52 41.49 -96.96
N ASP A 279 76.04 40.54 -96.18
CA ASP A 279 77.48 40.20 -96.18
C ASP A 279 77.93 39.59 -97.52
N THR A 280 77.08 38.80 -98.18
CA THR A 280 77.35 38.22 -99.51
C THR A 280 77.48 39.32 -100.57
N VAL A 281 76.58 40.32 -100.56
CA VAL A 281 76.67 41.50 -101.44
C VAL A 281 77.90 42.35 -101.14
N ALA A 282 78.31 42.46 -99.87
CA ALA A 282 79.53 43.15 -99.47
C ALA A 282 80.81 42.41 -99.93
N LEU A 283 80.81 41.07 -99.93
CA LEU A 283 81.89 40.26 -100.48
C LEU A 283 82.02 40.43 -102.00
N SER A 284 80.92 40.38 -102.75
CA SER A 284 80.95 40.55 -104.23
C SER A 284 81.68 41.84 -104.63
N LYS A 285 81.27 42.98 -104.05
CA LYS A 285 81.89 44.29 -104.32
C LYS A 285 83.38 44.36 -103.99
N ARG A 286 83.86 43.58 -103.01
CA ARG A 286 85.29 43.44 -102.70
C ARG A 286 86.04 42.62 -103.75
N THR A 287 85.43 41.56 -104.26
CA THR A 287 86.00 40.74 -105.35
C THR A 287 86.13 41.55 -106.64
N ASP A 288 85.08 42.27 -107.02
CA ASP A 288 85.06 43.13 -108.22
C ASP A 288 86.17 44.20 -108.17
N ALA A 289 86.33 44.85 -107.00
CA ALA A 289 87.37 45.84 -106.77
C ALA A 289 88.80 45.26 -106.75
N LEU A 290 88.96 43.96 -106.44
CA LEU A 290 90.25 43.29 -106.47
C LEU A 290 90.65 42.89 -107.90
N ALA A 291 89.69 42.41 -108.71
CA ALA A 291 89.90 42.03 -110.10
C ALA A 291 90.39 43.22 -110.95
N GLY A 292 89.71 44.37 -110.88
CA GLY A 292 90.12 45.58 -111.59
C GLY A 292 91.48 46.14 -111.15
N LYS A 293 91.99 45.74 -109.98
CA LYS A 293 93.34 46.12 -109.52
C LYS A 293 94.42 45.23 -110.12
N MET A 294 94.20 43.92 -110.20
CA MET A 294 95.12 42.98 -110.87
C MET A 294 95.32 43.33 -112.35
N GLU A 295 94.26 43.77 -113.03
CA GLU A 295 94.32 44.14 -114.46
C GLU A 295 95.19 45.38 -114.71
N ALA A 296 95.24 46.32 -113.76
CA ALA A 296 96.13 47.49 -113.80
C ALA A 296 97.61 47.11 -113.58
N ASP A 297 97.92 46.31 -112.55
CA ASP A 297 99.30 45.92 -112.22
C ASP A 297 99.95 45.07 -113.33
N ASN A 298 99.15 44.24 -114.03
CA ASN A 298 99.63 43.42 -115.15
C ASN A 298 100.04 44.29 -116.36
N LYS A 299 99.36 45.42 -116.60
CA LYS A 299 99.71 46.38 -117.65
C LYS A 299 101.05 47.07 -117.36
N VAL A 300 101.25 47.57 -116.13
CA VAL A 300 102.50 48.23 -115.71
C VAL A 300 103.71 47.32 -115.89
N THR A 301 103.53 46.01 -115.66
CA THR A 301 104.58 44.99 -115.82
C THR A 301 104.98 44.80 -117.30
N ALA A 302 104.02 44.86 -118.23
CA ALA A 302 104.28 44.76 -119.67
C ALA A 302 105.02 45.98 -120.23
N ASP A 303 104.70 47.20 -119.76
CA ASP A 303 105.38 48.42 -120.17
C ASP A 303 106.86 48.42 -119.73
N HIS A 304 107.15 47.96 -118.51
CA HIS A 304 108.51 47.92 -117.96
C HIS A 304 109.48 47.00 -118.75
N PHE A 305 108.98 45.87 -119.27
CA PHE A 305 109.80 44.91 -120.02
C PHE A 305 110.33 45.48 -121.36
N ASN A 306 109.56 46.37 -122.00
CA ASN A 306 109.92 46.95 -123.29
C ASN A 306 111.04 48.00 -123.18
N GLU A 307 111.11 48.73 -122.07
CA GLU A 307 112.10 49.79 -121.89
C GLU A 307 113.51 49.24 -121.56
N VAL A 308 113.58 48.11 -120.86
CA VAL A 308 114.86 47.42 -120.59
C VAL A 308 115.59 47.07 -121.90
N ASN A 309 114.87 46.57 -122.91
CA ASN A 309 115.44 46.24 -124.23
C ASN A 309 115.97 47.47 -125.00
N ARG A 310 115.46 48.69 -124.76
CA ARG A 310 116.06 49.90 -125.33
C ARG A 310 117.40 50.25 -124.71
N SER A 311 117.53 50.11 -123.39
CA SER A 311 118.73 50.55 -122.67
C SER A 311 119.98 49.79 -123.11
N VAL A 312 119.89 48.46 -123.26
CA VAL A 312 121.00 47.59 -123.69
C VAL A 312 121.58 48.00 -125.05
N ALA A 313 120.72 48.37 -126.02
CA ALA A 313 121.15 48.80 -127.34
C ALA A 313 121.92 50.15 -127.34
N SER A 314 121.70 51.01 -126.34
CA SER A 314 122.38 52.30 -126.23
C SER A 314 123.82 52.19 -125.71
N VAL A 315 124.08 51.28 -124.75
CA VAL A 315 125.37 51.14 -124.06
C VAL A 315 126.47 50.69 -125.04
N ALA A 316 126.16 49.77 -125.95
CA ALA A 316 127.11 49.26 -126.94
C ALA A 316 127.73 50.36 -127.82
N LYS A 317 127.00 51.45 -128.08
CA LYS A 317 127.44 52.55 -128.96
C LYS A 317 128.22 53.67 -128.24
N ALA A 318 128.27 53.64 -126.90
CA ALA A 318 128.99 54.63 -126.11
C ALA A 318 130.49 54.29 -125.94
N LEU A 319 130.83 53.01 -125.84
CA LEU A 319 132.19 52.53 -125.53
C LEU A 319 133.22 52.83 -126.63
N GLU A 320 132.81 52.85 -127.91
CA GLU A 320 133.70 53.10 -129.05
C GLU A 320 134.24 54.54 -129.10
N ASN A 321 133.49 55.53 -128.59
CA ASN A 321 133.89 56.94 -128.57
C ASN A 321 134.80 57.34 -127.39
N ALA A 322 134.96 56.48 -126.38
CA ALA A 322 135.67 56.83 -125.14
C ALA A 322 137.20 56.80 -125.27
N GLY A 323 137.74 55.96 -126.16
CA GLY A 323 139.18 55.66 -126.23
C GLY A 323 140.10 56.81 -126.66
N GLY A 324 139.56 57.92 -127.16
CA GLY A 324 140.35 59.00 -127.78
C GLY A 324 140.55 60.27 -126.93
N LYS A 325 140.08 60.35 -125.68
CA LYS A 325 139.97 61.66 -124.96
C LYS A 325 140.54 61.76 -123.55
N PHE A 326 140.94 60.67 -122.89
CA PHE A 326 141.40 60.76 -121.49
C PHE A 326 142.90 61.02 -121.31
N VAL A 327 143.74 60.71 -122.31
CA VAL A 327 145.19 61.05 -122.29
C VAL A 327 145.41 62.56 -122.16
N SER A 328 144.48 63.39 -122.65
CA SER A 328 144.55 64.86 -122.55
C SER A 328 144.00 65.43 -121.23
N ARG A 329 143.82 64.61 -120.18
CA ARG A 329 143.38 65.08 -118.85
C ARG A 329 144.40 64.89 -117.73
N GLU A 330 145.58 64.35 -118.05
CA GLU A 330 146.73 64.29 -117.12
C GLU A 330 147.36 65.70 -116.97
N ASP A 331 147.69 66.34 -118.10
CA ASP A 331 148.47 67.60 -118.16
C ASP A 331 147.84 68.84 -117.47
N ASP A 332 146.52 68.84 -117.23
CA ASP A 332 145.80 70.00 -116.68
C ASP A 332 145.75 70.00 -115.14
N HIS A 333 145.83 68.82 -114.51
CA HIS A 333 145.78 68.72 -113.05
C HIS A 333 147.11 69.06 -112.37
N GLU A 334 148.24 68.84 -113.03
CA GLU A 334 149.56 69.17 -112.49
C GLU A 334 149.74 70.69 -112.29
N ARG A 335 149.19 71.52 -113.19
CA ARG A 335 149.18 72.99 -113.03
C ARG A 335 148.33 73.49 -111.87
N ARG A 336 147.35 72.70 -111.40
CA ARG A 336 146.50 73.07 -110.26
C ARG A 336 147.11 72.75 -108.91
N LEU A 337 148.26 72.07 -108.86
CA LEU A 337 149.00 71.82 -107.62
C LEU A 337 149.85 73.04 -107.18
N ASP A 338 150.28 73.89 -108.10
CA ASP A 338 151.20 75.00 -107.80
C ASP A 338 150.53 76.23 -107.14
N ASP A 339 149.25 76.49 -107.39
CA ASP A 339 148.56 77.67 -106.85
C ASP A 339 148.04 77.44 -105.42
N THR A 340 147.30 76.35 -105.14
CA THR A 340 146.78 76.10 -103.78
C THR A 340 147.89 75.86 -102.75
N THR A 341 149.08 75.44 -103.18
CA THR A 341 150.28 75.29 -102.34
C THR A 341 150.78 76.65 -101.81
N ARG A 342 150.48 77.76 -102.49
CA ARG A 342 150.81 79.13 -102.03
C ARG A 342 149.79 79.71 -101.06
N GLU A 343 148.52 79.26 -101.09
CA GLU A 343 147.51 79.73 -100.13
C GLU A 343 147.50 78.92 -98.81
N LEU A 344 147.65 77.58 -98.86
CA LEU A 344 147.59 76.79 -97.63
C LEU A 344 148.80 77.03 -96.70
N THR A 345 149.96 77.37 -97.26
CA THR A 345 151.15 77.78 -96.49
C THR A 345 150.91 79.06 -95.67
N HIS A 346 149.98 79.93 -96.07
CA HIS A 346 149.55 81.09 -95.28
C HIS A 346 148.65 80.68 -94.09
N VAL A 347 147.70 79.77 -94.32
CA VAL A 347 146.78 79.25 -93.28
C VAL A 347 147.51 78.40 -92.24
N GLN A 348 148.50 77.61 -92.66
CA GLN A 348 149.23 76.68 -91.79
C GLN A 348 150.08 77.41 -90.72
N ALA A 349 150.51 78.65 -90.98
CA ALA A 349 151.15 79.52 -89.99
C ALA A 349 150.17 80.02 -88.90
N GLN A 350 148.89 80.20 -89.22
CA GLN A 350 147.87 80.63 -88.26
C GLN A 350 147.47 79.49 -87.32
N ILE A 351 147.24 78.29 -87.86
CA ILE A 351 146.77 77.13 -87.07
C ILE A 351 147.79 76.68 -86.02
N GLN A 352 149.09 76.63 -86.36
CA GLN A 352 150.16 76.30 -85.41
C GLN A 352 150.23 77.23 -84.18
N THR A 353 149.64 78.43 -84.27
CA THR A 353 149.59 79.40 -83.16
C THR A 353 148.40 79.17 -82.23
N LEU A 354 147.30 78.57 -82.71
CA LEU A 354 146.12 78.25 -81.89
C LEU A 354 146.22 76.89 -81.19
N ASP A 355 146.77 75.89 -81.88
CA ASP A 355 146.86 74.50 -81.43
C ASP A 355 147.51 74.40 -80.03
N LYS A 356 148.64 75.12 -79.88
CA LYS A 356 149.46 75.22 -78.67
C LYS A 356 148.77 75.87 -77.46
N ASN A 357 147.57 76.44 -77.62
CA ASN A 357 146.82 77.10 -76.56
C ASN A 357 145.66 76.25 -76.02
N LEU A 358 145.12 75.33 -76.83
CA LEU A 358 143.97 74.49 -76.46
C LEU A 358 144.35 73.22 -75.69
N GLU A 359 145.50 72.60 -75.99
CA GLU A 359 145.99 71.42 -75.25
C GLU A 359 146.13 71.68 -73.74
N ASN A 360 146.54 72.89 -73.37
CA ASN A 360 146.74 73.31 -71.98
C ASN A 360 145.46 73.38 -71.14
N GLN A 361 144.26 73.41 -71.73
CA GLN A 361 143.00 73.53 -70.99
C GLN A 361 142.25 72.20 -70.82
N HIS A 362 142.22 71.33 -71.84
CA HIS A 362 141.35 70.14 -71.79
C HIS A 362 141.89 68.97 -70.95
N ALA A 363 143.19 68.96 -70.61
CA ALA A 363 143.75 67.99 -69.67
C ALA A 363 143.09 68.04 -68.29
N PHE A 364 142.64 69.22 -67.86
CA PHE A 364 142.11 69.50 -66.52
C PHE A 364 140.77 68.77 -66.22
N LEU A 365 139.82 68.77 -67.16
CA LEU A 365 138.47 68.26 -66.93
C LEU A 365 138.35 66.73 -66.97
N LYS A 366 139.38 66.02 -67.47
CA LYS A 366 139.41 64.55 -67.51
C LYS A 366 139.69 63.93 -66.13
N GLN A 367 140.09 64.75 -65.15
CA GLN A 367 140.54 64.35 -63.81
C GLN A 367 139.48 64.59 -62.71
N VAL A 368 138.21 64.82 -63.09
CA VAL A 368 137.05 64.82 -62.17
C VAL A 368 136.03 63.76 -62.65
N GLU A 369 136.49 62.53 -62.90
CA GLU A 369 136.64 61.50 -61.86
C GLU A 369 135.26 60.95 -61.45
N GLN A 370 134.77 59.88 -62.07
CA GLN A 370 135.09 58.47 -61.71
C GLN A 370 134.70 58.07 -60.27
N HIS A 371 134.40 59.01 -59.37
CA HIS A 371 134.18 58.74 -57.95
C HIS A 371 132.76 58.27 -57.59
N LEU A 372 131.74 58.62 -58.38
CA LEU A 372 130.32 58.38 -58.06
C LEU A 372 129.77 56.99 -58.48
N VAL A 373 130.56 56.16 -59.17
CA VAL A 373 130.12 54.83 -59.65
C VAL A 373 130.15 53.77 -58.53
N ALA A 374 130.88 54.00 -57.43
CA ALA A 374 131.26 52.95 -56.48
C ALA A 374 130.26 52.62 -55.34
N LEU A 375 129.23 53.46 -55.10
CA LEU A 375 128.74 53.66 -53.71
C LEU A 375 127.35 53.08 -53.33
N ARG A 376 126.71 52.24 -54.16
CA ARG A 376 125.39 51.64 -53.83
C ARG A 376 125.21 50.14 -54.12
N ALA A 377 126.28 49.41 -54.43
CA ALA A 377 126.24 47.95 -54.63
C ALA A 377 126.31 47.12 -53.32
N SER A 378 125.97 47.71 -52.16
CA SER A 378 126.42 47.21 -50.85
C SER A 378 125.44 47.50 -49.69
N ALA A 379 124.39 46.68 -49.57
CA ALA A 379 123.63 46.48 -48.32
C ALA A 379 122.76 45.21 -48.39
N THR A 380 123.07 44.18 -47.58
CA THR A 380 122.34 42.89 -47.54
C THR A 380 122.08 42.47 -46.09
N GLN A 381 120.89 41.91 -45.81
CA GLN A 381 120.45 41.37 -44.48
C GLN A 381 120.25 42.49 -43.40
N ARG A 382 119.48 42.35 -42.31
CA ARG A 382 119.22 41.16 -41.44
C ARG A 382 118.04 41.40 -40.42
N SER A 383 117.38 40.31 -39.99
CA SER A 383 116.72 40.06 -38.66
C SER A 383 115.46 40.82 -38.15
N GLU A 384 114.79 40.16 -37.18
CA GLU A 384 113.54 40.43 -36.40
C GLU A 384 113.78 41.40 -35.18
N PRO A 385 112.89 41.63 -34.15
CA PRO A 385 111.55 41.09 -33.78
C PRO A 385 110.50 42.13 -33.23
N ALA A 386 109.47 41.68 -32.47
CA ALA A 386 108.32 42.46 -31.92
C ALA A 386 108.51 43.02 -30.47
N PRO A 387 107.60 43.89 -29.90
CA PRO A 387 106.39 43.45 -29.17
C PRO A 387 105.15 44.43 -29.19
N ALA A 388 104.18 44.32 -28.24
CA ALA A 388 102.82 44.93 -28.22
C ALA A 388 102.69 46.34 -27.54
N VAL A 389 101.56 46.94 -27.06
CA VAL A 389 100.33 46.49 -26.33
C VAL A 389 99.17 47.55 -26.36
N ALA A 390 98.06 47.36 -25.58
CA ALA A 390 97.01 48.35 -25.14
C ALA A 390 95.85 48.74 -26.13
N GLU A 391 94.59 49.09 -25.75
CA GLU A 391 93.80 49.03 -24.47
C GLU A 391 92.26 49.37 -24.69
N ALA A 392 91.40 49.10 -23.68
CA ALA A 392 90.03 49.63 -23.38
C ALA A 392 88.72 48.95 -23.89
N ALA A 393 87.63 49.17 -23.12
CA ALA A 393 86.23 48.65 -23.24
C ALA A 393 85.22 49.77 -22.76
N PRO A 394 83.93 49.61 -22.30
CA PRO A 394 83.16 48.42 -21.84
C PRO A 394 81.63 48.36 -22.22
N LEU A 395 80.85 47.60 -21.41
CA LEU A 395 79.42 47.15 -21.46
C LEU A 395 78.41 48.22 -20.87
N PRO A 396 77.10 48.01 -20.47
CA PRO A 396 76.33 46.75 -20.19
C PRO A 396 74.74 46.71 -20.27
N GLN A 397 74.14 45.56 -19.82
CA GLN A 397 72.81 45.35 -19.13
C GLN A 397 71.43 45.41 -19.89
N ALA A 398 70.27 44.86 -19.42
CA ALA A 398 69.92 43.64 -18.61
C ALA A 398 68.38 43.39 -18.31
N ILE A 399 67.80 42.22 -18.70
CA ILE A 399 66.55 41.51 -18.19
C ILE A 399 65.20 42.34 -18.11
N PRO A 400 64.03 41.96 -17.48
CA PRO A 400 63.32 40.69 -17.10
C PRO A 400 61.80 40.58 -17.52
N ALA A 401 61.01 39.60 -16.98
CA ALA A 401 59.54 39.36 -17.14
C ALA A 401 58.68 39.74 -15.87
N PRO A 402 57.31 39.68 -15.78
CA PRO A 402 56.49 38.45 -15.53
C PRO A 402 54.95 38.50 -15.94
N VAL A 403 53.99 37.97 -15.12
CA VAL A 403 52.50 37.73 -15.31
C VAL A 403 51.74 37.81 -13.92
N PRO A 404 50.45 37.40 -13.58
CA PRO A 404 49.29 36.76 -14.31
C PRO A 404 47.79 37.32 -14.21
N PRO A 405 46.74 36.85 -13.42
CA PRO A 405 45.48 36.26 -13.98
C PRO A 405 44.03 36.94 -13.91
N PRO A 406 42.97 36.58 -13.09
CA PRO A 406 41.65 36.15 -13.67
C PRO A 406 40.26 36.58 -13.06
N ALA A 407 39.14 36.20 -13.73
CA ALA A 407 37.77 35.79 -13.21
C ALA A 407 36.70 36.86 -12.76
N PRO A 408 35.41 36.53 -12.40
CA PRO A 408 34.32 35.76 -13.12
C PRO A 408 32.81 36.20 -12.90
N ALA A 409 31.84 35.46 -13.51
CA ALA A 409 30.51 34.98 -13.01
C ALA A 409 29.19 35.84 -12.87
N GLN A 410 28.03 35.16 -12.97
CA GLN A 410 26.66 35.48 -12.41
C GLN A 410 25.65 34.30 -12.57
N THR A 411 24.43 34.35 -11.97
CA THR A 411 23.41 33.25 -11.89
C THR A 411 21.92 33.72 -11.73
N GLN A 412 20.89 32.87 -11.98
CA GLN A 412 19.47 33.09 -11.57
C GLN A 412 18.53 31.83 -11.52
N ASP A 413 17.27 31.98 -11.06
CA ASP A 413 16.52 31.03 -10.17
C ASP A 413 14.94 31.10 -10.25
N PHE A 414 14.17 30.36 -9.39
CA PHE A 414 12.84 30.65 -8.74
C PHE A 414 11.65 29.62 -8.79
N ALA A 415 10.75 29.70 -7.78
CA ALA A 415 9.51 28.92 -7.51
C ALA A 415 8.56 29.69 -6.50
N SER A 416 7.45 29.24 -5.84
CA SER A 416 6.76 27.93 -5.62
C SER A 416 5.35 28.06 -4.93
N SER A 417 4.52 26.99 -4.95
CA SER A 417 3.47 26.57 -3.95
C SER A 417 2.09 27.28 -3.76
N SER A 418 1.03 26.50 -3.44
CA SER A 418 0.09 26.63 -2.27
C SER A 418 -1.42 26.25 -2.50
N ALA A 419 -2.23 26.17 -1.43
CA ALA A 419 -3.67 25.74 -1.37
C ALA A 419 -4.44 26.43 -0.20
N LEU A 420 -5.80 26.32 -0.07
CA LEU A 420 -6.59 26.58 1.19
C LEU A 420 -8.14 26.39 1.11
N THR A 421 -8.84 26.54 2.26
CA THR A 421 -10.32 26.50 2.54
C THR A 421 -10.62 27.38 3.81
N PRO A 422 -11.81 27.46 4.48
CA PRO A 422 -13.18 26.93 4.29
C PRO A 422 -14.32 28.00 4.50
N ARG A 423 -15.57 27.61 4.89
CA ARG A 423 -16.66 28.53 5.35
C ARG A 423 -17.65 27.86 6.35
N ALA A 424 -18.20 28.61 7.33
CA ALA A 424 -19.02 28.07 8.43
C ALA A 424 -20.38 28.76 8.75
N GLU A 425 -20.73 29.87 8.10
CA GLU A 425 -21.85 30.74 8.54
C GLU A 425 -23.27 30.29 8.14
N ASN A 426 -23.39 29.31 7.23
CA ASN A 426 -24.61 29.10 6.43
C ASN A 426 -25.74 28.26 7.10
N ARG A 427 -25.67 28.02 8.42
CA ARG A 427 -26.31 26.83 9.03
C ARG A 427 -27.83 26.92 9.23
N SER A 428 -28.38 28.11 9.50
CA SER A 428 -29.83 28.29 9.73
C SER A 428 -30.64 28.36 8.44
N ALA A 429 -30.12 29.05 7.42
CA ALA A 429 -30.73 29.11 6.08
C ALA A 429 -30.71 27.73 5.40
N ALA A 430 -29.64 26.96 5.58
CA ALA A 430 -29.55 25.58 5.11
C ALA A 430 -30.72 24.72 5.64
N LEU A 431 -30.96 24.69 6.96
CA LEU A 431 -32.01 23.84 7.57
C LEU A 431 -33.43 24.10 7.03
N VAL A 432 -33.72 25.30 6.50
CA VAL A 432 -35.00 25.58 5.82
C VAL A 432 -34.99 25.04 4.39
N ALA A 433 -33.91 25.27 3.64
CA ALA A 433 -33.75 24.76 2.27
C ALA A 433 -33.67 23.21 2.21
N ASP A 434 -33.01 22.59 3.18
CA ASP A 434 -33.02 21.14 3.44
C ASP A 434 -34.48 20.63 3.44
N ARG A 435 -35.32 21.25 4.29
CA ARG A 435 -36.70 20.84 4.48
C ARG A 435 -37.55 21.03 3.23
N GLU A 436 -37.43 22.16 2.55
CA GLU A 436 -38.17 22.44 1.31
C GLU A 436 -37.79 21.45 0.19
N SER A 437 -36.49 21.19 0.00
CA SER A 437 -35.99 20.25 -1.02
C SER A 437 -36.47 18.81 -0.73
N TYR A 438 -36.48 18.41 0.54
CA TYR A 438 -37.02 17.13 1.00
C TYR A 438 -38.54 17.01 0.78
N GLU A 439 -39.34 17.99 1.22
CA GLU A 439 -40.81 17.94 1.11
C GLU A 439 -41.28 17.98 -0.35
N ARG A 440 -40.60 18.76 -1.22
CA ARG A 440 -40.80 18.77 -2.67
C ARG A 440 -40.55 17.39 -3.30
N THR A 441 -39.47 16.72 -2.89
CA THR A 441 -39.12 15.38 -3.39
C THR A 441 -40.07 14.30 -2.89
N LEU A 442 -40.47 14.38 -1.61
CA LEU A 442 -41.46 13.48 -1.01
C LEU A 442 -42.85 13.64 -1.64
N THR A 443 -43.16 14.80 -2.21
CA THR A 443 -44.40 15.01 -2.98
C THR A 443 -44.36 14.19 -4.27
N ARG A 444 -43.29 14.29 -5.09
CA ARG A 444 -43.11 13.44 -6.29
C ARG A 444 -43.24 11.94 -6.01
N PHE A 445 -42.71 11.48 -4.86
CA PHE A 445 -42.85 10.09 -4.43
C PHE A 445 -44.32 9.68 -4.21
N LYS A 446 -45.12 10.55 -3.57
CA LYS A 446 -46.56 10.34 -3.35
C LYS A 446 -47.36 10.38 -4.67
N ASP A 447 -46.93 11.24 -5.60
CA ASP A 447 -47.53 11.39 -6.94
C ASP A 447 -47.22 10.18 -7.86
N GLY A 448 -46.36 9.25 -7.42
CA GLY A 448 -45.97 8.05 -8.17
C GLY A 448 -44.78 8.24 -9.11
N ASP A 449 -44.18 9.43 -9.16
CA ASP A 449 -42.92 9.69 -9.87
C ASP A 449 -41.72 9.14 -9.08
N LEU A 450 -41.59 7.81 -9.11
CA LEU A 450 -40.51 7.09 -8.47
C LEU A 450 -39.13 7.35 -9.10
N ASP A 451 -39.03 7.98 -10.28
CA ASP A 451 -37.75 8.32 -10.89
C ASP A 451 -37.28 9.72 -10.49
N GLY A 452 -38.14 10.73 -10.57
CA GLY A 452 -37.85 12.07 -10.07
C GLY A 452 -37.75 12.12 -8.53
N ALA A 453 -38.46 11.24 -7.81
CA ALA A 453 -38.23 11.03 -6.38
C ALA A 453 -36.84 10.41 -6.10
N ARG A 454 -36.46 9.35 -6.83
CA ARG A 454 -35.15 8.70 -6.71
C ARG A 454 -34.01 9.69 -7.00
N GLN A 455 -34.14 10.50 -8.06
CA GLN A 455 -33.19 11.56 -8.38
C GLN A 455 -33.13 12.61 -7.27
N GLY A 456 -34.27 13.18 -6.88
CA GLY A 456 -34.32 14.22 -5.84
C GLY A 456 -33.80 13.76 -4.49
N PHE A 457 -34.04 12.52 -4.08
CA PHE A 457 -33.50 11.99 -2.81
C PHE A 457 -32.00 11.69 -2.91
N ALA A 458 -31.50 11.23 -4.06
CA ALA A 458 -30.07 11.07 -4.26
C ALA A 458 -29.34 12.42 -4.26
N GLU A 459 -29.91 13.42 -4.95
CA GLU A 459 -29.40 14.80 -4.99
C GLU A 459 -29.42 15.45 -3.59
N PHE A 460 -30.54 15.31 -2.86
CA PHE A 460 -30.67 15.78 -1.48
C PHE A 460 -29.58 15.20 -0.57
N LEU A 461 -29.23 13.92 -0.72
CA LEU A 461 -28.21 13.27 0.09
C LEU A 461 -26.77 13.67 -0.26
N VAL A 462 -26.54 14.22 -1.45
CA VAL A 462 -25.26 14.80 -1.87
C VAL A 462 -25.15 16.26 -1.39
N GLN A 463 -26.24 17.03 -1.47
CA GLN A 463 -26.29 18.44 -1.07
C GLN A 463 -26.38 18.62 0.46
N HIS A 464 -27.09 17.73 1.15
CA HIS A 464 -27.40 17.82 2.59
C HIS A 464 -27.02 16.54 3.38
N PRO A 465 -25.76 16.03 3.27
CA PRO A 465 -25.36 14.73 3.84
C PRO A 465 -25.41 14.63 5.36
N HIS A 466 -25.47 15.78 6.05
CA HIS A 466 -25.55 15.90 7.51
C HIS A 466 -26.91 16.41 8.02
N SER A 467 -27.95 16.41 7.16
CA SER A 467 -29.30 16.80 7.53
C SER A 467 -29.95 15.79 8.49
N ASP A 468 -30.76 16.26 9.45
CA ASP A 468 -31.61 15.40 10.27
C ASP A 468 -32.64 14.61 9.41
N LEU A 469 -32.93 15.11 8.20
CA LEU A 469 -33.78 14.44 7.21
C LEU A 469 -33.02 13.42 6.34
N ALA A 470 -31.69 13.35 6.39
CA ALA A 470 -30.88 12.40 5.62
C ALA A 470 -31.24 10.90 5.84
N PRO A 471 -31.48 10.38 7.06
CA PRO A 471 -31.96 9.00 7.23
C PRO A 471 -33.33 8.76 6.59
N ASN A 472 -34.22 9.75 6.64
CA ASN A 472 -35.53 9.67 6.02
C ASN A 472 -35.44 9.72 4.48
N ALA A 473 -34.55 10.53 3.92
CA ALA A 473 -34.28 10.58 2.48
C ALA A 473 -33.62 9.28 1.98
N ARG A 474 -32.65 8.71 2.72
CA ARG A 474 -32.05 7.38 2.44
C ARG A 474 -33.11 6.27 2.42
N PHE A 475 -34.06 6.30 3.36
CA PHE A 475 -35.19 5.37 3.35
C PHE A 475 -36.10 5.53 2.12
N TRP A 476 -36.54 6.75 1.80
CA TRP A 476 -37.43 6.95 0.64
C TRP A 476 -36.74 6.73 -0.71
N LEU A 477 -35.42 6.94 -0.80
CA LEU A 477 -34.61 6.50 -1.92
C LEU A 477 -34.68 4.97 -2.08
N GLY A 478 -34.54 4.22 -0.98
CA GLY A 478 -34.73 2.77 -0.96
C GLY A 478 -36.13 2.32 -1.38
N GLU A 479 -37.17 3.00 -0.89
CA GLU A 479 -38.56 2.73 -1.30
C GLU A 479 -38.79 3.04 -2.80
N SER A 480 -38.11 4.05 -3.35
CA SER A 480 -38.16 4.40 -4.78
C SER A 480 -37.53 3.31 -5.64
N TYR A 481 -36.36 2.78 -5.23
CA TYR A 481 -35.75 1.60 -5.85
C TYR A 481 -36.67 0.36 -5.73
N TYR A 482 -37.26 0.13 -4.55
CA TYR A 482 -38.15 -1.02 -4.30
C TYR A 482 -39.41 -0.98 -5.16
N GLY A 483 -40.09 0.17 -5.26
CA GLY A 483 -41.28 0.34 -6.10
C GLY A 483 -40.99 0.15 -7.60
N LYS A 484 -39.77 0.50 -8.04
CA LYS A 484 -39.24 0.22 -9.39
C LYS A 484 -38.68 -1.21 -9.55
N LYS A 485 -38.84 -2.09 -8.54
CA LYS A 485 -38.38 -3.49 -8.50
C LYS A 485 -36.86 -3.67 -8.56
N ASP A 486 -36.09 -2.62 -8.32
CA ASP A 486 -34.63 -2.65 -8.22
C ASP A 486 -34.24 -2.98 -6.77
N TYR A 487 -34.52 -4.21 -6.38
CA TYR A 487 -34.41 -4.63 -4.99
C TYR A 487 -32.96 -4.63 -4.48
N SER A 488 -31.95 -4.75 -5.37
CA SER A 488 -30.54 -4.64 -4.98
C SER A 488 -30.23 -3.24 -4.49
N ARG A 489 -30.46 -2.20 -5.31
CA ARG A 489 -30.20 -0.82 -4.90
C ARG A 489 -31.14 -0.33 -3.79
N ALA A 490 -32.31 -0.97 -3.62
CA ALA A 490 -33.14 -0.78 -2.43
C ALA A 490 -32.46 -1.30 -1.16
N ILE A 491 -31.91 -2.52 -1.17
CA ILE A 491 -31.16 -3.09 -0.03
C ILE A 491 -29.97 -2.20 0.32
N ASP A 492 -29.18 -1.80 -0.67
CA ASP A 492 -28.03 -0.91 -0.48
C ASP A 492 -28.47 0.40 0.19
N ALA A 493 -29.55 1.03 -0.29
CA ALA A 493 -30.08 2.27 0.30
C ALA A 493 -30.59 2.09 1.74
N TYR A 494 -31.21 0.95 2.07
CA TYR A 494 -31.64 0.65 3.44
C TYR A 494 -30.46 0.39 4.39
N ASP A 495 -29.42 -0.31 3.94
CA ASP A 495 -28.20 -0.50 4.73
C ASP A 495 -27.48 0.82 5.01
N GLN A 496 -27.48 1.74 4.05
CA GLN A 496 -26.96 3.10 4.26
C GLN A 496 -27.78 3.92 5.27
N VAL A 497 -29.01 3.52 5.64
CA VAL A 497 -29.72 4.10 6.81
C VAL A 497 -29.09 3.60 8.11
N GLN A 498 -28.89 2.29 8.27
CA GLN A 498 -28.31 1.71 9.48
C GLN A 498 -26.85 2.13 9.68
N LEU A 499 -26.04 2.11 8.61
CA LEU A 499 -24.61 2.39 8.66
C LEU A 499 -24.30 3.86 9.00
N ASN A 500 -25.00 4.81 8.38
CA ASN A 500 -24.72 6.25 8.58
C ASN A 500 -25.53 6.89 9.71
N HIS A 501 -26.67 6.31 10.09
CA HIS A 501 -27.58 6.87 11.08
C HIS A 501 -28.14 5.81 12.05
N PRO A 502 -27.28 5.04 12.77
CA PRO A 502 -27.70 3.90 13.60
C PRO A 502 -28.68 4.28 14.73
N ALA A 503 -28.70 5.54 15.15
CA ALA A 503 -29.61 6.09 16.16
C ALA A 503 -30.95 6.62 15.60
N SER A 504 -31.19 6.56 14.29
CA SER A 504 -32.41 7.08 13.69
C SER A 504 -33.61 6.15 13.93
N GLU A 505 -34.77 6.74 14.26
CA GLU A 505 -36.07 6.05 14.30
C GLU A 505 -36.44 5.32 13.00
N LYS A 506 -35.75 5.63 11.88
CA LYS A 506 -35.98 4.99 10.58
C LYS A 506 -35.23 3.67 10.38
N VAL A 507 -34.25 3.33 11.23
CA VAL A 507 -33.46 2.08 11.10
C VAL A 507 -34.33 0.81 11.19
N PRO A 508 -35.27 0.65 12.14
CA PRO A 508 -36.14 -0.53 12.19
C PRO A 508 -36.97 -0.72 10.92
N ALA A 509 -37.47 0.38 10.34
CA ALA A 509 -38.23 0.38 9.11
C ALA A 509 -37.36 0.04 7.89
N ALA A 510 -36.13 0.57 7.82
CA ALA A 510 -35.17 0.24 6.77
C ALA A 510 -34.79 -1.26 6.80
N LEU A 511 -34.50 -1.81 7.97
CA LEU A 511 -34.19 -3.24 8.13
C LEU A 511 -35.38 -4.14 7.76
N LEU A 512 -36.61 -3.77 8.14
CA LEU A 512 -37.82 -4.48 7.73
C LEU A 512 -37.98 -4.49 6.20
N LYS A 513 -37.78 -3.34 5.54
CA LYS A 513 -37.87 -3.23 4.07
C LYS A 513 -36.71 -3.93 3.35
N LYS A 514 -35.50 -3.97 3.92
CA LYS A 514 -34.39 -4.83 3.45
C LYS A 514 -34.78 -6.32 3.50
N GLY A 515 -35.42 -6.76 4.58
CA GLY A 515 -35.99 -8.11 4.67
C GLY A 515 -37.00 -8.40 3.55
N TYR A 516 -37.91 -7.47 3.28
CA TYR A 516 -38.90 -7.60 2.20
C TYR A 516 -38.28 -7.52 0.78
N ALA A 517 -37.17 -6.80 0.60
CA ALA A 517 -36.41 -6.74 -0.65
C ALA A 517 -35.69 -8.05 -0.95
N TYR A 518 -35.09 -8.70 0.05
CA TYR A 518 -34.56 -10.05 -0.11
C TYR A 518 -35.64 -11.09 -0.45
N LEU A 519 -36.86 -10.97 0.10
CA LEU A 519 -37.98 -11.82 -0.31
C LEU A 519 -38.39 -11.61 -1.77
N ALA A 520 -38.36 -10.38 -2.25
CA ALA A 520 -38.64 -10.09 -3.65
C ALA A 520 -37.53 -10.60 -4.61
N LEU A 521 -36.28 -10.66 -4.15
CA LEU A 521 -35.17 -11.37 -4.80
C LEU A 521 -35.21 -12.91 -4.60
N LYS A 522 -36.21 -13.44 -3.90
CA LYS A 522 -36.35 -14.86 -3.50
C LYS A 522 -35.25 -15.41 -2.58
N ASP A 523 -34.37 -14.56 -2.04
CA ASP A 523 -33.36 -14.96 -1.05
C ASP A 523 -33.99 -15.08 0.34
N ARG A 524 -34.72 -16.19 0.56
CA ARG A 524 -35.37 -16.52 1.83
C ARG A 524 -34.39 -16.53 3.01
N LYS A 525 -33.11 -16.88 2.79
CA LYS A 525 -32.08 -16.95 3.84
C LYS A 525 -31.67 -15.57 4.34
N LYS A 526 -31.28 -14.66 3.42
CA LYS A 526 -30.95 -13.28 3.80
C LYS A 526 -32.18 -12.51 4.30
N ALA A 527 -33.37 -12.80 3.75
CA ALA A 527 -34.62 -12.25 4.27
C ALA A 527 -34.88 -12.64 5.72
N ALA A 528 -34.83 -13.95 6.05
CA ALA A 528 -35.04 -14.41 7.42
C ALA A 528 -34.00 -13.83 8.39
N SER A 529 -32.74 -13.69 7.97
CA SER A 529 -31.69 -13.03 8.75
C SER A 529 -31.99 -11.55 9.01
N ALA A 530 -32.35 -10.77 7.99
CA ALA A 530 -32.68 -9.35 8.13
C ALA A 530 -33.96 -9.12 8.96
N LEU A 531 -34.99 -9.96 8.78
CA LEU A 531 -36.21 -9.90 9.59
C LEU A 531 -35.92 -10.24 11.07
N LYS A 532 -35.10 -11.27 11.34
CA LYS A 532 -34.67 -11.58 12.70
C LYS A 532 -33.87 -10.43 13.32
N GLN A 533 -33.03 -9.75 12.54
CA GLN A 533 -32.26 -8.58 13.01
C GLN A 533 -33.18 -7.42 13.49
N VAL A 534 -34.37 -7.22 12.91
CA VAL A 534 -35.36 -6.26 13.42
C VAL A 534 -35.86 -6.67 14.82
N ILE A 535 -36.17 -7.96 15.00
CA ILE A 535 -36.69 -8.53 16.25
C ILE A 535 -35.62 -8.48 17.34
N ASP A 536 -34.39 -8.91 17.03
CA ASP A 536 -33.27 -8.98 17.98
C ASP A 536 -32.81 -7.58 18.43
N LEU A 537 -32.76 -6.59 17.53
CA LEU A 537 -32.27 -5.23 17.85
C LEU A 537 -33.36 -4.26 18.32
N TYR A 538 -34.60 -4.41 17.85
CA TYR A 538 -35.69 -3.45 18.10
C TYR A 538 -36.98 -4.15 18.58
N PRO A 539 -36.95 -5.03 19.61
CA PRO A 539 -38.05 -5.91 19.99
C PRO A 539 -39.35 -5.22 20.46
N ARG A 540 -39.31 -3.90 20.72
CA ARG A 540 -40.48 -3.08 21.10
C ARG A 540 -41.04 -2.24 19.94
N SER A 541 -40.47 -2.34 18.74
CA SER A 541 -40.93 -1.58 17.57
C SER A 541 -42.15 -2.24 16.90
N PRO A 542 -43.06 -1.46 16.29
CA PRO A 542 -44.10 -2.02 15.40
C PRO A 542 -43.52 -2.85 14.24
N GLU A 543 -42.29 -2.53 13.84
CA GLU A 543 -41.54 -3.20 12.78
C GLU A 543 -41.09 -4.61 13.20
N ALA A 544 -40.75 -4.84 14.46
CA ALA A 544 -40.42 -6.17 14.98
C ALA A 544 -41.62 -7.12 14.95
N ASN A 545 -42.83 -6.63 15.25
CA ASN A 545 -44.06 -7.42 15.11
C ASN A 545 -44.27 -7.83 13.64
N LYS A 546 -44.23 -6.86 12.71
CA LYS A 546 -44.32 -7.10 11.26
C LYS A 546 -43.22 -8.04 10.73
N ALA A 547 -42.05 -8.04 11.37
CA ALA A 547 -40.95 -8.94 11.04
C ALA A 547 -41.21 -10.37 11.56
N MET A 548 -41.74 -10.51 12.78
CA MET A 548 -42.12 -11.80 13.38
C MET A 548 -43.22 -12.48 12.55
N ASP A 549 -44.29 -11.75 12.20
CA ASP A 549 -45.39 -12.24 11.37
C ASP A 549 -44.87 -12.75 10.03
N LYS A 550 -44.01 -11.97 9.36
CA LYS A 550 -43.43 -12.35 8.08
C LYS A 550 -42.47 -13.54 8.21
N LEU A 551 -41.72 -13.63 9.31
CA LEU A 551 -40.77 -14.71 9.57
C LEU A 551 -41.49 -16.04 9.91
N ASN A 552 -42.69 -15.99 10.50
CA ASN A 552 -43.53 -17.17 10.72
C ASN A 552 -44.17 -17.65 9.40
N GLN A 553 -44.75 -16.74 8.60
CA GLN A 553 -45.25 -17.06 7.25
C GLN A 553 -44.18 -17.72 6.36
N LEU A 554 -42.89 -17.40 6.55
CA LEU A 554 -41.80 -18.04 5.80
C LEU A 554 -41.58 -19.50 6.23
N LYS A 555 -41.70 -19.82 7.53
CA LYS A 555 -41.62 -21.20 8.05
C LYS A 555 -42.79 -22.06 7.58
N GLU A 556 -43.98 -21.48 7.56
CA GLU A 556 -45.22 -22.13 7.09
C GLU A 556 -45.25 -22.35 5.56
N SER A 557 -44.35 -21.69 4.82
CA SER A 557 -44.22 -21.80 3.36
C SER A 557 -43.16 -22.82 2.90
N HIS A 558 -42.89 -23.82 3.73
CA HIS A 558 -41.86 -24.85 3.58
C HIS A 558 -42.39 -26.24 3.97
#